data_AF-A0A821M4B1-F1
#
_entry.id   AF-A0A821M4B1-F1
#
_cell.length_a   1.000
_cell.length_b   1.000
_cell.length_c   1.000
_cell.angle_alpha   90.00
_cell.angle_beta   90.00
_cell.angle_gamma   90.00
#
_symmetry.space_group_name_H-M   'P 1'
#
loop_
_entity.id
_entity.type
_entity.pdbx_description
1 polymer ?
#
loop_
_entity_poly.entity_id
_entity_poly.type
_entity_poly.pdbx_seq_one_letter_code
_entity_poly.pdbx_strand_id
1 'polypeptide(L)'
;MSTQKFANKATLEFGHRIFGEQFRPVKEAIYRLRISEPEVWDERSFRISRAINFDIKRMFLPKDEWLQYENYVPYLQSYLTEIEREQNEE
;
A
#
# COMPACT_ATOMS: atom_id res chain seq x y z
N MET A 1 -4.50 1.34 -28.59
CA MET A 1 -5.15 1.76 -27.33
C MET A 1 -4.14 1.74 -26.20
N SER A 2 -3.65 2.93 -25.85
CA SER A 2 -2.92 3.37 -24.66
C SER A 2 -2.39 2.33 -23.66
N THR A 3 -1.21 1.75 -23.93
CA THR A 3 -0.36 1.09 -22.91
C THR A 3 0.23 2.10 -21.90
N GLN A 4 0.25 3.40 -22.23
CA GLN A 4 0.72 4.47 -21.35
C GLN A 4 -0.17 4.71 -20.12
N LYS A 5 -1.48 4.43 -20.20
CA LYS A 5 -2.41 4.64 -19.06
C LYS A 5 -2.34 3.55 -17.98
N PHE A 6 -1.81 2.36 -18.31
CA PHE A 6 -1.74 1.23 -17.38
C PHE A 6 -0.59 1.35 -16.38
N ALA A 7 0.56 1.88 -16.82
CA ALA A 7 1.71 2.09 -15.94
C ALA A 7 1.42 3.12 -14.85
N ASN A 8 0.61 4.15 -15.14
CA ASN A 8 0.39 5.29 -14.25
C ASN A 8 -0.49 4.95 -13.03
N LYS A 9 -1.46 4.03 -13.15
CA LYS A 9 -2.31 3.66 -12.00
C LYS A 9 -1.56 2.78 -10.99
N ALA A 10 -0.74 1.85 -11.48
CA ALA A 10 0.10 0.99 -10.65
C ALA A 10 1.27 1.75 -9.98
N THR A 11 1.84 2.76 -10.64
CA THR A 11 2.87 3.63 -10.04
C THR A 11 2.32 4.62 -9.01
N LEU A 12 1.08 5.12 -9.20
CA LEU A 12 0.40 5.94 -8.20
C LEU A 12 0.13 5.16 -6.91
N GLU A 13 -0.25 3.88 -6.99
CA GLU A 13 -0.46 3.01 -5.82
C GLU A 13 0.86 2.59 -5.15
N PHE A 14 1.94 2.39 -5.91
CA PHE A 14 3.27 2.17 -5.35
C PHE A 14 3.72 3.37 -4.49
N GLY A 15 3.32 4.59 -4.88
CA GLY A 15 3.55 5.82 -4.12
C GLY A 15 2.94 5.81 -2.72
N HIS A 16 1.75 5.24 -2.54
CA HIS A 16 1.11 5.09 -1.22
C HIS A 16 1.92 4.21 -0.26
N ARG A 17 2.71 3.26 -0.79
CA ARG A 17 3.42 2.26 0.01
C ARG A 17 4.74 2.74 0.61
N ILE A 18 5.40 3.73 0.01
CA ILE A 18 6.73 4.23 0.45
C ILE A 18 6.75 5.74 0.72
N PHE A 19 6.02 6.55 -0.07
CA PHE A 19 6.03 8.02 0.05
C PHE A 19 4.78 8.57 0.76
N GLY A 20 3.72 7.76 0.89
CA GLY A 20 2.45 8.17 1.51
C GLY A 20 2.49 8.37 3.03
N GLU A 21 3.47 7.79 3.75
CA GLU A 21 3.51 7.86 5.23
C GLU A 21 3.67 9.28 5.80
N GLN A 22 4.11 10.24 4.97
CA GLN A 22 4.22 11.65 5.37
C GLN A 22 2.88 12.40 5.27
N PHE A 23 1.88 11.83 4.60
CA PHE A 23 0.56 12.44 4.47
C PHE A 23 -0.27 12.16 5.73
N ARG A 24 -0.83 13.22 6.34
CA ARG A 24 -1.54 13.14 7.62
C ARG A 24 -2.67 12.08 7.63
N PRO A 25 -3.59 12.03 6.64
CA PRO A 25 -4.61 10.98 6.55
C PRO A 25 -4.04 9.55 6.44
N VAL A 26 -2.95 9.35 5.69
CA VAL A 26 -2.34 8.03 5.53
C VAL A 26 -1.68 7.57 6.82
N LYS A 27 -1.02 8.48 7.55
CA LYS A 27 -0.42 8.19 8.85
C LYS A 27 -1.48 7.76 9.88
N GLU A 28 -2.61 8.45 9.89
CA GLU A 28 -3.75 8.12 10.76
C GLU A 28 -4.38 6.78 10.37
N ALA A 29 -4.59 6.53 9.07
CA ALA A 29 -5.09 5.24 8.58
C ALA A 29 -4.17 4.08 8.97
N ILE A 30 -2.85 4.26 8.89
CA ILE A 30 -1.86 3.27 9.33
C ILE A 30 -1.93 3.04 10.84
N TYR A 31 -2.11 4.10 11.63
CA TYR A 31 -2.26 4.00 13.08
C TYR A 31 -3.53 3.21 13.45
N ARG A 32 -4.66 3.50 12.80
CA ARG A 32 -5.93 2.76 12.97
C ARG A 32 -5.77 1.28 12.58
N LEU A 33 -5.12 1.00 11.45
CA LEU A 33 -4.82 -0.37 11.00
C LEU A 33 -4.03 -1.16 12.05
N ARG A 34 -2.98 -0.57 12.62
CA ARG A 34 -2.13 -1.23 13.62
C ARG A 34 -2.90 -1.66 14.88
N ILE A 35 -3.93 -0.91 15.26
CA ILE A 35 -4.72 -1.19 16.48
C ILE A 35 -5.85 -2.19 16.19
N SER A 36 -6.51 -2.06 15.05
CA SER A 36 -7.68 -2.87 14.70
C SER A 36 -7.32 -4.23 14.11
N GLU A 37 -6.30 -4.30 13.25
CA GLU A 37 -5.92 -5.51 12.51
C GLU A 37 -4.39 -5.76 12.60
N PRO A 38 -3.89 -6.26 13.74
CA PRO A 38 -2.45 -6.46 13.95
C PRO A 38 -1.83 -7.48 12.99
N GLU A 39 -2.56 -8.51 12.57
CA GLU A 39 -2.07 -9.51 11.61
C GLU A 39 -1.80 -8.91 10.23
N VAL A 40 -2.69 -8.03 9.74
CA VAL A 40 -2.52 -7.32 8.47
C VAL A 40 -1.35 -6.34 8.55
N TRP A 41 -1.15 -5.70 9.71
CA TRP A 41 -0.01 -4.85 9.99
C TRP A 41 1.33 -5.61 9.93
N ASP A 42 1.39 -6.80 10.53
CA ASP A 42 2.58 -7.64 10.49
C ASP A 42 2.88 -8.13 9.07
N GLU A 43 1.85 -8.53 8.32
CA GLU A 43 1.99 -8.92 6.91
C GLU A 43 2.49 -7.76 6.04
N ARG A 44 2.01 -6.54 6.27
CA ARG A 44 2.54 -5.30 5.64
C ARG A 44 4.01 -5.12 5.99
N SER A 45 4.38 -5.22 7.26
CA SER A 45 5.74 -5.02 7.75
C SER A 45 6.72 -6.04 7.15
N PHE A 46 6.28 -7.30 7.05
CA PHE A 46 7.02 -8.35 6.36
C PHE A 46 7.20 -8.03 4.87
N ARG A 47 6.13 -7.65 4.17
CA ARG A 47 6.18 -7.28 2.74
C ARG A 47 7.12 -6.11 2.46
N ILE A 48 7.19 -5.12 3.34
CA ILE A 48 8.12 -3.98 3.21
C ILE A 48 9.56 -4.43 3.46
N SER A 49 9.80 -5.16 4.56
CA SER A 49 11.14 -5.68 4.91
C SER A 49 11.70 -6.59 3.81
N ARG A 50 10.84 -7.43 3.23
CA ARG A 50 11.16 -8.28 2.09
C ARG A 50 11.57 -7.45 0.87
N ALA A 51 10.77 -6.44 0.51
CA ALA A 51 11.08 -5.56 -0.63
C ALA A 51 12.43 -4.85 -0.45
N ILE A 52 12.72 -4.34 0.75
CA ILE A 52 14.01 -3.73 1.08
C ILE A 52 15.15 -4.74 0.93
N ASN A 53 14.97 -5.98 1.41
CA ASN A 53 15.99 -7.02 1.29
C ASN A 53 16.33 -7.33 -0.18
N PHE A 54 15.31 -7.40 -1.04
CA PHE A 54 15.48 -7.62 -2.48
C PHE A 54 16.16 -6.43 -3.16
N ASP A 55 15.81 -5.19 -2.79
CA ASP A 55 16.45 -3.99 -3.31
C ASP A 55 17.94 -3.91 -2.92
N ILE A 56 18.27 -4.19 -1.66
CA ILE A 56 19.66 -4.26 -1.17
C ILE A 56 20.47 -5.28 -1.98
N LYS A 57 19.87 -6.45 -2.27
CA LYS A 57 20.50 -7.51 -3.06
C LYS A 57 20.52 -7.24 -4.57
N ARG A 58 19.86 -6.16 -5.04
CA ARG A 58 19.62 -5.88 -6.46
C ARG A 58 19.00 -7.08 -7.20
N MET A 59 18.13 -7.80 -6.50
CA MET A 59 17.43 -8.97 -7.01
C MET A 59 15.94 -8.66 -7.17
N PHE A 60 15.32 -9.27 -8.16
CA PHE A 60 13.87 -9.22 -8.33
C PHE A 60 13.19 -10.43 -7.68
N LEU A 61 11.92 -10.26 -7.34
CA LEU A 61 11.08 -11.36 -6.89
C LEU A 61 10.86 -12.37 -8.04
N PRO A 62 10.88 -13.70 -7.78
CA PRO A 62 10.51 -14.69 -8.79
C PRO A 62 9.12 -14.40 -9.38
N LYS A 63 8.94 -14.63 -10.70
CA LYS A 63 7.71 -14.28 -11.41
C LYS A 63 6.46 -14.98 -10.87
N ASP A 64 6.62 -16.19 -10.36
CA ASP A 64 5.51 -16.99 -9.83
C ASP A 64 4.92 -16.41 -8.54
N GLU A 65 5.70 -15.57 -7.83
CA GLU A 65 5.29 -14.92 -6.59
C GLU A 65 4.79 -13.47 -6.82
N TRP A 66 4.65 -13.06 -8.08
CA TRP A 66 4.13 -11.73 -8.38
C TRP A 66 2.65 -11.66 -8.05
N LEU A 67 2.25 -10.56 -7.41
CA LEU A 67 0.85 -10.33 -7.10
C LEU A 67 0.07 -10.15 -8.41
N GLN A 68 -0.89 -11.04 -8.63
CA GLN A 68 -1.88 -10.89 -9.70
C GLN A 68 -2.84 -9.77 -9.34
N TYR A 69 -3.30 -9.02 -10.35
CA TYR A 69 -4.15 -7.86 -10.16
C TYR A 69 -5.48 -8.22 -9.50
N GLU A 70 -6.01 -9.39 -9.87
CA GLU A 70 -7.27 -9.95 -9.40
C GLU A 70 -7.25 -10.27 -7.90
N ASN A 71 -6.06 -10.55 -7.35
CA ASN A 71 -5.86 -10.91 -5.96
C ASN A 71 -5.45 -9.72 -5.09
N TYR A 72 -5.41 -8.50 -5.64
CA TYR A 72 -5.06 -7.31 -4.89
C TYR A 72 -6.22 -6.86 -3.99
N VAL A 73 -5.98 -6.81 -2.68
CA VAL A 73 -6.96 -6.34 -1.69
C VAL A 73 -6.45 -5.02 -1.08
N PRO A 74 -7.15 -3.88 -1.30
CA PRO A 74 -6.73 -2.58 -0.79
C PRO A 74 -7.12 -2.40 0.69
N TYR A 75 -6.29 -2.95 1.59
CA TYR A 75 -6.54 -2.97 3.05
C TYR A 75 -6.56 -1.59 3.73
N LEU A 76 -6.02 -0.54 3.10
CA LEU A 76 -5.99 0.81 3.67
C LEU A 76 -7.19 1.68 3.24
N GLN A 77 -7.92 1.28 2.20
CA GLN A 77 -8.94 2.11 1.56
C GLN A 77 -10.11 2.44 2.49
N SER A 78 -10.53 1.48 3.31
CA SER A 78 -11.64 1.66 4.25
C SER A 78 -11.36 2.78 5.25
N TYR A 79 -10.16 2.78 5.84
CA TYR A 79 -9.75 3.80 6.81
C TYR A 79 -9.56 5.18 6.15
N LEU A 80 -9.00 5.22 4.94
CA LEU A 80 -8.84 6.48 4.21
C LEU A 80 -10.20 7.12 3.89
N THR A 81 -11.17 6.31 3.48
CA THR A 81 -12.53 6.77 3.18
C THR A 81 -13.23 7.31 4.43
N GLU A 82 -13.03 6.66 5.58
CA GLU A 82 -13.56 7.14 6.87
C GLU A 82 -12.96 8.49 7.27
N ILE A 83 -11.64 8.64 7.18
CA ILE A 83 -10.94 9.88 7.50
C ILE A 83 -11.34 11.01 6.54
N GLU A 84 -11.46 10.73 5.25
CA GLU A 84 -11.95 11.71 4.26
C GLU A 84 -13.39 12.15 4.56
N ARG A 85 -14.24 11.24 5.04
CA ARG A 85 -15.61 11.60 5.46
C ARG A 85 -15.57 12.50 6.70
N GLU A 86 -14.81 12.14 7.73
CA GLU A 86 -14.64 12.96 8.94
C GLU A 86 -14.15 14.37 8.60
N GLN A 87 -13.21 14.50 7.66
CA GLN A 87 -12.68 15.79 7.22
C GLN A 87 -13.64 16.64 6.38
N ASN A 88 -14.60 16.03 5.70
CA ASN A 88 -15.58 16.74 4.88
C ASN A 88 -16.85 17.13 5.67
N GLU A 89 -17.04 16.57 6.86
CA GLU A 89 -18.13 16.91 7.78
C GLU A 89 -17.78 18.11 8.70
N GLU A 90 -16.49 18.45 8.84
CA GLU A 90 -15.96 19.65 9.51
C GLU A 90 -15.98 20.90 8.62
#